data_AF-K7LX88-F1
#
_entry.id   AF-K7LX88-F1
#
_cell.length_a   1.000
_cell.length_b   1.000
_cell.length_c   1.000
_cell.angle_alpha   90.00
_cell.angle_beta   90.00
_cell.angle_gamma   90.00
#
_symmetry.space_group_name_H-M   'P 1'
#
loop_
_entity.id
_entity.type
_entity.pdbx_description
1 polymer ?
#
loop_
_entity_poly.entity_id
_entity_poly.type
_entity_poly.pdbx_seq_one_letter_code
_entity_poly.pdbx_strand_id
1 'polypeptide(L)'
;MSLRYGSVVLVALVLLPHMASAASIVKNLPGYKGDLPFKLETGYIGVGEEEEVQIFHLFVESQRNPFIDPLLIWFVGGPGCSALSAFFFENGK
;
A
#
# COMPACT_ATOMS: atom_id res chain seq x y z
N MET A 1 -7.89 11.42 -41.11
CA MET A 1 -6.86 11.61 -40.06
C MET A 1 -7.46 11.73 -38.65
N SER A 2 -8.56 12.48 -38.45
CA SER A 2 -9.21 12.71 -37.14
C SER A 2 -9.66 11.44 -36.39
N LEU A 3 -10.23 10.44 -37.07
CA LEU A 3 -10.76 9.23 -36.41
C LEU A 3 -9.68 8.38 -35.70
N ARG A 4 -8.44 8.40 -36.20
CA ARG A 4 -7.33 7.65 -35.58
C ARG A 4 -6.87 8.27 -34.26
N TYR A 5 -6.92 9.60 -34.13
CA TYR A 5 -6.59 10.28 -32.88
C TYR A 5 -7.64 10.00 -31.79
N GLY A 6 -8.93 9.96 -32.15
CA GLY A 6 -10.01 9.64 -31.21
C GLY A 6 -9.85 8.26 -30.56
N SER A 7 -9.52 7.22 -31.36
CA SER A 7 -9.29 5.87 -30.83
C SER A 7 -8.07 5.79 -29.90
N VAL A 8 -6.97 6.48 -30.22
CA VAL A 8 -5.77 6.51 -29.36
C VAL A 8 -6.07 7.21 -28.03
N VAL A 9 -6.82 8.32 -28.05
CA VAL A 9 -7.23 9.03 -26.83
C VAL A 9 -8.14 8.16 -25.97
N LEU A 10 -9.09 7.43 -26.58
CA LEU A 10 -9.99 6.53 -25.85
C LEU A 10 -9.22 5.38 -25.20
N VAL A 11 -8.29 4.74 -25.92
CA VAL A 11 -7.45 3.67 -25.37
C VAL A 11 -6.59 4.21 -24.22
N ALA A 12 -6.01 5.41 -24.36
CA ALA A 12 -5.26 6.05 -23.28
C ALA A 12 -6.14 6.30 -22.04
N LEU A 13 -7.36 6.81 -22.23
CA LEU A 13 -8.33 7.05 -21.15
C LEU A 13 -8.76 5.76 -20.43
N VAL A 14 -8.93 4.65 -21.14
CA VAL A 14 -9.27 3.35 -20.55
C VAL A 14 -8.10 2.75 -19.77
N LEU A 15 -6.85 3.00 -20.21
CA LEU A 15 -5.65 2.48 -19.54
C LEU A 15 -5.20 3.31 -18.33
N LEU A 16 -5.53 4.60 -18.30
CA LEU A 16 -5.19 5.53 -17.21
C LEU A 16 -5.59 5.06 -15.79
N PRO A 17 -6.85 4.64 -15.53
CA PRO A 17 -7.23 4.17 -14.19
C PRO A 17 -6.53 2.87 -13.79
N HIS A 18 -6.13 2.04 -14.76
CA HIS A 18 -5.43 0.79 -14.49
C HIS A 18 -3.98 1.00 -14.00
N MET A 19 -3.45 2.21 -14.15
CA MET A 19 -2.13 2.61 -13.68
C MET A 19 -2.12 3.17 -12.24
N ALA A 20 -3.29 3.36 -11.62
CA ALA A 20 -3.34 3.80 -10.24
C ALA A 20 -2.88 2.65 -9.31
N SER A 21 -1.70 2.81 -8.71
CA SER A 21 -1.20 1.85 -7.72
C SER A 21 -2.05 1.93 -6.46
N ALA A 22 -2.56 0.77 -5.99
CA ALA A 22 -3.25 0.65 -4.71
C ALA A 22 -2.32 0.87 -3.51
N ALA A 23 -1.00 0.87 -3.73
CA ALA A 23 0.04 1.09 -2.74
C ALA A 23 0.84 2.36 -3.01
N SER A 24 1.27 3.02 -1.94
CA SER A 24 2.07 4.25 -1.95
C SER A 24 3.18 4.16 -0.90
N ILE A 25 4.36 4.66 -1.28
CA ILE A 25 5.52 4.74 -0.37
C ILE A 25 5.42 6.01 0.47
N VAL A 26 5.40 5.85 1.78
CA VAL A 26 5.42 6.93 2.75
C VAL A 26 6.89 7.30 3.03
N LYS A 27 7.30 8.49 2.57
CA LYS A 27 8.64 9.02 2.85
C LYS A 27 8.72 9.77 4.18
N ASN A 28 7.65 10.47 4.56
CA ASN A 28 7.59 11.29 5.76
C ASN A 28 6.28 11.04 6.51
N LEU A 29 6.34 11.05 7.84
CA LEU A 29 5.16 11.01 8.71
C LEU A 29 5.05 12.31 9.52
N PRO A 30 3.84 12.86 9.68
CA PRO A 30 3.61 13.94 10.65
C PRO A 30 4.13 13.53 12.03
N GLY A 31 4.92 14.40 12.67
CA GLY A 31 5.55 14.13 13.97
C GLY A 31 6.93 13.46 13.90
N TYR A 32 7.34 12.93 12.74
CA TYR A 32 8.71 12.45 12.52
C TYR A 32 9.55 13.54 11.83
N LYS A 33 10.72 13.87 12.38
CA LYS A 33 11.60 14.89 11.79
C LYS A 33 12.42 14.27 10.65
N GLY A 34 12.12 14.68 9.41
CA GLY A 34 12.83 14.23 8.21
C GLY A 34 12.19 13.01 7.54
N ASP A 35 12.94 12.36 6.65
CA ASP A 35 12.53 11.12 5.99
C ASP A 35 12.59 9.93 6.94
N LEU A 36 11.68 8.97 6.77
CA LEU A 36 11.72 7.71 7.52
C LEU A 36 13.02 6.96 7.20
N PRO A 37 13.69 6.36 8.20
CA PRO A 37 14.95 5.65 8.00
C PRO A 37 14.74 4.23 7.44
N PHE A 38 13.50 3.90 7.06
CA PHE A 38 13.07 2.62 6.50
C PHE A 38 11.99 2.86 5.44
N LYS A 39 11.79 1.88 4.54
CA LYS A 39 10.73 1.95 3.53
C LYS A 39 9.41 1.49 4.16
N LEU A 40 8.47 2.43 4.24
CA LEU A 40 7.08 2.17 4.61
C LEU A 40 6.21 2.26 3.37
N GLU A 41 5.50 1.18 3.06
CA GLU A 41 4.47 1.13 2.04
C GLU A 41 3.10 1.00 2.70
N THR A 42 2.12 1.73 2.17
CA THR A 42 0.74 1.68 2.64
C THR A 42 -0.19 1.55 1.46
N GLY A 43 -1.28 0.82 1.62
CA GLY A 43 -2.25 0.65 0.54
C GLY A 43 -3.47 -0.14 0.97
N TYR A 44 -4.27 -0.50 -0.01
CA TYR A 44 -5.43 -1.38 0.18
C TYR A 44 -5.24 -2.68 -0.59
N ILE A 45 -5.68 -3.79 0.02
CA ILE A 45 -5.75 -5.09 -0.60
C ILE A 45 -7.24 -5.47 -0.69
N GLY A 46 -7.72 -5.71 -1.91
CA GLY A 46 -9.05 -6.23 -2.16
C GLY A 46 -9.19 -7.68 -1.71
N VAL A 47 -10.27 -7.98 -0.99
CA VAL A 47 -10.63 -9.31 -0.50
C VAL A 47 -12.11 -9.54 -0.79
N GLY A 48 -12.43 -10.74 -1.26
CA GLY A 48 -13.76 -11.10 -1.76
C GLY A 48 -13.71 -11.43 -3.26
N GLU A 49 -14.79 -11.99 -3.80
CA GLU A 49 -14.86 -12.38 -5.22
C GLU A 49 -14.76 -11.17 -6.14
N GLU A 50 -15.31 -10.03 -5.71
CA GLU A 50 -15.36 -8.78 -6.47
C GLU A 50 -14.47 -7.71 -5.82
N GLU A 51 -13.51 -8.12 -4.98
CA GLU A 51 -12.66 -7.22 -4.17
C GLU A 51 -13.49 -6.22 -3.34
N GLU A 52 -14.69 -6.62 -2.92
CA GLU A 52 -15.67 -5.74 -2.28
C GLU A 52 -15.23 -5.24 -0.89
N VAL A 53 -14.31 -5.97 -0.23
CA VAL A 53 -13.69 -5.56 1.02
C VAL A 53 -12.28 -5.06 0.75
N GLN A 54 -12.00 -3.81 1.09
CA GLN A 54 -10.69 -3.21 0.94
C GLN A 54 -9.98 -3.15 2.30
N ILE A 55 -8.96 -3.97 2.49
CA ILE A 55 -8.17 -4.03 3.73
C ILE A 55 -6.97 -3.09 3.64
N PHE A 56 -6.92 -2.08 4.49
CA PHE A 56 -5.75 -1.22 4.63
C PHE A 56 -4.56 -1.97 5.26
N HIS A 57 -3.36 -1.82 4.71
CA HIS A 57 -2.14 -2.42 5.22
C HIS A 57 -1.01 -1.41 5.45
N LEU A 58 -0.11 -1.75 6.38
CA LEU A 58 1.22 -1.17 6.52
C LEU A 58 2.25 -2.27 6.21
N PHE A 59 3.10 -2.06 5.22
CA PHE A 59 4.22 -2.93 4.90
C PHE A 59 5.54 -2.21 5.19
N VAL A 60 6.31 -2.73 6.14
CA VAL A 60 7.61 -2.17 6.54
C VAL A 60 8.67 -3.13 6.04
N GLU A 61 9.51 -2.66 5.12
CA GLU A 61 10.59 -3.47 4.57
C GLU A 61 11.67 -3.73 5.63
N SER A 62 12.30 -4.90 5.60
CA SER A 62 13.37 -5.23 6.55
C SER A 62 14.52 -4.23 6.46
N GLN A 63 15.00 -3.78 7.62
CA GLN A 63 16.16 -2.89 7.73
C GLN A 63 17.51 -3.63 7.58
N ARG A 64 17.52 -4.97 7.49
CA ARG A 64 18.74 -5.78 7.35
C ARG A 64 19.00 -6.19 5.90
N ASN A 65 18.31 -7.23 5.41
CA ASN A 65 18.42 -7.67 4.03
C ASN A 65 17.05 -8.13 3.52
N PRO A 66 16.26 -7.22 2.93
CA PRO A 66 14.89 -7.52 2.52
C PRO A 66 14.78 -8.59 1.41
N PHE A 67 15.88 -8.93 0.73
CA PHE A 67 15.90 -9.99 -0.28
C PHE A 67 15.92 -11.40 0.31
N ILE A 68 16.37 -11.57 1.56
CA ILE A 68 16.51 -12.88 2.22
C ILE A 68 15.77 -12.98 3.54
N ASP A 69 15.40 -11.86 4.14
CA ASP A 69 14.66 -11.83 5.39
C ASP A 69 13.22 -12.33 5.19
N PRO A 70 12.65 -13.04 6.18
CA PRO A 70 11.32 -13.62 6.02
C PRO A 70 10.23 -12.55 5.98
N LEU A 71 9.15 -12.85 5.27
CA LEU A 71 7.92 -12.07 5.35
C LEU A 71 7.17 -12.43 6.65
N LEU A 72 6.89 -11.43 7.48
CA LEU A 72 6.05 -11.57 8.66
C LEU A 72 4.72 -10.87 8.43
N ILE A 73 3.62 -11.57 8.71
CA ILE A 73 2.28 -10.99 8.70
C ILE A 73 1.81 -10.87 10.16
N TRP A 74 1.35 -9.69 10.55
CA TRP A 74 0.91 -9.39 11.91
C TRP A 74 -0.57 -9.02 11.94
N PHE A 75 -1.36 -9.81 12.65
CA PHE A 75 -2.78 -9.56 12.90
C PHE A 75 -3.02 -9.30 14.38
N VAL A 76 -3.98 -8.43 14.68
CA VAL A 76 -4.46 -8.20 16.05
C VAL A 76 -5.82 -8.87 16.26
N GLY A 77 -6.04 -9.36 17.49
CA GLY A 77 -7.29 -9.99 17.89
C GLY A 77 -8.37 -8.98 18.29
N GLY A 78 -9.33 -9.42 19.11
CA GLY A 78 -10.46 -8.61 19.56
C GLY A 78 -11.78 -9.18 19.07
N PRO A 79 -12.68 -8.35 18.58
CA PRO A 79 -12.85 -8.24 17.13
C PRO A 79 -12.90 -6.78 16.68
N GLY A 80 -12.44 -6.51 15.46
CA GLY A 80 -12.46 -5.16 14.88
C GLY A 80 -11.38 -4.20 15.40
N CYS A 81 -10.46 -4.66 16.25
CA CYS A 81 -9.30 -3.85 16.63
C CYS A 81 -8.36 -3.66 15.44
N SER A 82 -7.73 -2.48 15.35
CA SER A 82 -6.83 -2.14 14.25
C SER A 82 -5.39 -2.58 14.53
N ALA A 83 -4.75 -3.20 13.54
CA ALA A 83 -3.32 -3.55 13.61
C ALA A 83 -2.41 -2.33 13.72
N LEU A 84 -2.91 -1.12 13.42
CA LEU A 84 -2.19 0.13 13.69
C LEU A 84 -1.84 0.29 15.17
N SER A 85 -2.69 -0.21 16.08
CA SER A 85 -2.40 -0.16 17.52
C SER A 85 -1.15 -0.97 17.86
N ALA A 86 -1.05 -2.20 17.37
CA ALA A 86 0.14 -3.03 17.58
C ALA A 86 1.37 -2.47 16.87
N PHE A 87 1.21 -1.86 15.69
CA PHE A 87 2.30 -1.18 15.02
C PHE A 87 2.85 -0.02 15.90
N PHE A 88 2.00 0.91 16.34
CA PHE A 88 2.49 2.09 17.07
C PHE A 88 2.84 1.84 18.54
N PHE A 89 2.24 0.84 19.18
CA PHE A 89 2.35 0.65 20.64
C PHE A 89 2.98 -0.67 21.08
N GLU A 90 3.22 -1.63 20.17
CA GLU A 90 3.83 -2.92 20.52
C GLU A 90 5.20 -3.11 19.83
N ASN A 91 5.21 -3.49 18.55
CA ASN A 91 6.42 -3.99 17.86
C ASN A 91 6.84 -3.18 16.63
N GLY A 92 6.10 -2.12 16.23
CA GLY A 92 6.53 -1.25 15.13
C GLY A 92 7.62 -0.29 15.60
N LYS A 93 8.88 -0.69 15.37
CA LYS A 93 10.09 0.11 15.59
C LYS A 93 11.07 -0.08 14.44
#